data_AF-A0A2U1KAH9-F1
#
_entry.id   AF-A0A2U1KAH9-F1
#
_cell.length_a   1.000
_cell.length_b   1.000
_cell.length_c   1.000
_cell.angle_alpha   90.00
_cell.angle_beta   90.00
_cell.angle_gamma   90.00
#
_symmetry.space_group_name_H-M   'P 1'
#
loop_
_entity.id
_entity.type
_entity.pdbx_description
1 polymer ?
#
loop_
_entity_poly.entity_id
_entity_poly.type
_entity_poly.pdbx_seq_one_letter_code
_entity_poly.pdbx_strand_id
1 'polypeptide(L)'
;MDIWVEDQPLCSRFNRLYMLESEQNCKVRDRWNNGGWVWKWRRDVRGGIEQSQLNSLLILLANVELQNGQDKARWTLDDQGIFSVAGTRSHIDEMRLLDQDFVTRWCPFVPRKVNIFVWRVMLDRLPTLYNLSRRGLEIEAISCPCCGTGMETISHVLFTCNLAKEVWSKIVRWCQVHMPEVGSFAEWVSWCTQVPNVNNS
;
A
#
# COMPACT_ATOMS: atom_id res chain seq x y z
N MET A 1 -19.91 5.82 -3.81
CA MET A 1 -21.30 5.54 -3.41
C MET A 1 -21.30 4.32 -2.53
N ASP A 2 -22.18 4.29 -1.54
CA ASP A 2 -22.21 3.26 -0.50
C ASP A 2 -22.70 1.90 -1.04
N ILE A 3 -22.16 0.81 -0.49
CA ILE A 3 -22.51 -0.56 -0.86
C ILE A 3 -23.43 -1.11 0.23
N TRP A 4 -24.73 -1.16 -0.09
CA TRP A 4 -25.75 -1.30 0.94
C TRP A 4 -26.18 -2.76 1.21
N VAL A 5 -26.37 -3.59 0.18
CA VAL A 5 -26.94 -4.96 0.34
C VAL A 5 -26.03 -6.06 -0.23
N GLU A 6 -25.06 -5.74 -1.08
CA GLU A 6 -24.22 -6.75 -1.75
C GLU A 6 -22.77 -6.26 -1.98
N ASP A 7 -22.21 -6.49 -3.17
CA ASP A 7 -20.83 -6.22 -3.58
C ASP A 7 -20.69 -4.90 -4.36
N GLN A 8 -21.80 -4.28 -4.74
CA GLN A 8 -21.81 -3.04 -5.51
C GLN A 8 -22.95 -2.10 -5.10
N PRO A 9 -22.82 -0.79 -5.37
CA PRO A 9 -23.87 0.18 -5.09
C PRO A 9 -25.16 -0.10 -5.88
N LEU A 10 -26.32 0.09 -5.25
CA LEU A 10 -27.63 -0.10 -5.89
C LEU A 10 -27.81 0.76 -7.14
N CYS A 11 -27.27 1.98 -7.15
CA CYS A 11 -27.30 2.88 -8.31
C CYS A 11 -26.55 2.33 -9.53
N SER A 12 -25.49 1.55 -9.31
CA SER A 12 -24.70 0.93 -10.38
C SER A 12 -25.45 -0.28 -10.94
N ARG A 13 -26.00 -1.12 -10.05
CA ARG A 13 -26.75 -2.33 -10.44
C ARG A 13 -28.09 -2.01 -11.11
N PHE A 14 -28.83 -1.05 -10.57
CA PHE A 14 -30.16 -0.64 -11.05
C PHE A 14 -30.13 0.75 -11.69
N ASN A 15 -29.19 0.95 -12.62
CA ASN A 15 -28.90 2.25 -13.24
C ASN A 15 -30.12 2.90 -13.93
N ARG A 16 -31.04 2.12 -14.52
CA ARG A 16 -32.21 2.66 -15.20
C ARG A 16 -33.19 3.26 -14.20
N LEU A 17 -33.40 2.59 -13.06
CA LEU A 17 -34.22 3.11 -11.96
C LEU A 17 -33.56 4.32 -11.30
N TYR A 18 -32.23 4.27 -11.10
CA TYR A 18 -31.48 5.39 -10.53
C TYR A 18 -31.59 6.65 -11.39
N MET A 19 -31.59 6.53 -12.73
CA MET A 19 -31.83 7.66 -13.63
C MET A 19 -33.25 8.24 -13.53
N LEU A 20 -34.24 7.45 -13.07
CA LEU A 20 -35.60 7.93 -12.85
C LEU A 20 -35.74 8.70 -11.54
N GLU A 21 -34.86 8.47 -10.56
CA GLU A 21 -34.89 9.14 -9.27
C GLU A 21 -34.74 10.66 -9.45
N SER A 22 -35.65 11.40 -8.80
CA SER A 22 -35.67 12.86 -8.86
C SER A 22 -34.52 13.44 -8.05
N GLU A 23 -34.17 12.81 -6.93
CA GLU A 23 -33.12 13.21 -5.99
C GLU A 23 -32.05 12.12 -5.88
N GLN A 24 -31.06 12.16 -6.77
CA GLN A 24 -30.02 11.11 -6.86
C GLN A 24 -29.17 10.92 -5.59
N ASN A 25 -29.11 11.93 -4.71
CA ASN A 25 -28.41 11.87 -3.43
C ASN A 25 -29.34 11.55 -2.24
N CYS A 26 -30.55 11.05 -2.47
CA CYS A 26 -31.45 10.65 -1.38
C CYS A 26 -30.90 9.47 -0.59
N LYS A 27 -31.23 9.40 0.69
CA LYS A 27 -30.93 8.24 1.53
C LYS A 27 -31.97 7.15 1.30
N VAL A 28 -31.59 5.90 1.54
CA VAL A 28 -32.52 4.76 1.52
C VAL A 28 -33.72 5.00 2.44
N ARG A 29 -33.47 5.58 3.63
CA ARG A 29 -34.51 5.98 4.60
C ARG A 29 -35.56 6.92 3.99
N ASP A 30 -35.18 7.80 3.07
CA ASP A 30 -36.09 8.78 2.46
C ASP A 30 -37.09 8.13 1.49
N ARG A 31 -36.90 6.85 1.18
CA ARG A 31 -37.74 6.04 0.30
C ARG A 31 -38.45 4.90 1.03
N TRP A 32 -38.35 4.83 2.36
CA TRP A 32 -39.05 3.84 3.19
C TRP A 32 -40.04 4.53 4.14
N ASN A 33 -41.34 4.35 3.88
CA ASN A 33 -42.43 4.98 4.65
C ASN A 33 -43.47 3.92 5.06
N ASN A 34 -43.88 3.93 6.35
CA ASN A 34 -44.96 3.10 6.89
C ASN A 34 -44.89 1.60 6.51
N GLY A 35 -43.69 1.03 6.44
CA GLY A 35 -43.48 -0.38 6.10
C GLY A 35 -43.45 -0.69 4.60
N GLY A 36 -43.36 0.31 3.74
CA GLY A 36 -43.26 0.14 2.29
C GLY A 36 -42.31 1.11 1.61
N TRP A 37 -41.87 0.72 0.40
CA TRP A 37 -41.02 1.54 -0.46
C TRP A 37 -41.85 2.57 -1.22
N VAL A 38 -41.51 3.85 -1.07
CA VAL A 38 -42.12 4.97 -1.79
C VAL A 38 -41.05 5.65 -2.63
N TRP A 39 -41.10 5.43 -3.94
CA TRP A 39 -40.12 5.95 -4.89
C TRP A 39 -40.50 7.34 -5.38
N LYS A 40 -39.51 8.23 -5.56
CA LYS A 40 -39.71 9.59 -6.08
C LYS A 40 -39.20 9.71 -7.51
N TRP A 41 -39.82 8.96 -8.41
CA TRP A 41 -39.42 8.96 -9.82
C TRP A 41 -40.01 10.14 -10.60
N ARG A 42 -39.24 10.67 -11.56
CA ARG A 42 -39.66 11.75 -12.47
C ARG A 42 -40.81 11.33 -13.39
N ARG A 43 -41.00 10.02 -13.56
CA ARG A 43 -42.06 9.37 -14.33
C ARG A 43 -42.23 7.92 -13.88
N ASP A 44 -43.34 7.30 -14.26
CA ASP A 44 -43.57 5.88 -14.03
C ASP A 44 -42.55 5.00 -14.77
N VAL A 45 -42.28 3.84 -14.16
CA VAL A 45 -41.48 2.77 -14.74
C VAL A 45 -42.20 2.22 -15.96
N ARG A 46 -41.47 2.13 -17.08
CA ARG A 46 -41.98 1.51 -18.29
C ARG A 46 -41.76 0.00 -18.24
N GLY A 47 -42.49 -0.73 -19.07
CA GLY A 47 -42.25 -2.15 -19.28
C GLY A 47 -40.83 -2.46 -19.79
N GLY A 48 -40.54 -3.75 -19.95
CA GLY A 48 -39.24 -4.22 -20.41
C GLY A 48 -38.17 -4.15 -19.31
N ILE A 49 -37.02 -3.54 -19.63
CA ILE A 49 -35.82 -3.58 -18.76
C ILE A 49 -36.03 -2.81 -17.44
N GLU A 50 -36.75 -1.67 -17.46
CA GLU A 50 -37.02 -0.90 -16.23
C GLU A 50 -37.86 -1.72 -15.25
N GLN A 51 -38.93 -2.37 -15.72
CA GLN A 51 -39.75 -3.26 -14.90
C GLN A 51 -38.98 -4.48 -14.38
N SER A 52 -38.10 -5.06 -15.20
CA SER A 52 -37.25 -6.18 -14.78
C SER A 52 -36.28 -5.77 -13.66
N GLN A 53 -35.65 -4.60 -13.78
CA GLN A 53 -34.82 -4.03 -12.73
C GLN A 53 -35.64 -3.76 -11.45
N LEU A 54 -36.87 -3.26 -11.58
CA LEU A 54 -37.73 -3.01 -10.42
C LEU A 54 -38.09 -4.29 -9.70
N ASN A 55 -38.49 -5.34 -10.43
CA ASN A 55 -38.82 -6.63 -9.83
C ASN A 55 -37.60 -7.21 -9.09
N SER A 56 -36.42 -7.12 -9.71
CA SER A 56 -35.16 -7.61 -9.13
C SER A 56 -34.78 -6.81 -7.87
N LEU A 57 -34.95 -5.48 -7.89
CA LEU A 57 -34.73 -4.62 -6.74
C LEU A 57 -35.70 -4.99 -5.60
N LEU A 58 -37.00 -5.15 -5.88
CA LEU A 58 -37.97 -5.51 -4.84
C LEU A 58 -37.68 -6.88 -4.20
N ILE A 59 -37.25 -7.86 -4.99
CA ILE A 59 -36.82 -9.17 -4.46
C ILE A 59 -35.61 -9.01 -3.54
N LEU A 60 -34.63 -8.20 -3.96
CA LEU A 60 -33.44 -7.93 -3.15
C LEU A 60 -33.83 -7.27 -1.82
N LEU A 61 -34.65 -6.23 -1.89
CA LEU A 61 -35.10 -5.44 -0.74
C LEU A 61 -36.01 -6.23 0.20
N ALA A 62 -36.74 -7.23 -0.30
CA ALA A 62 -37.57 -8.10 0.54
C ALA A 62 -36.76 -8.88 1.57
N ASN A 63 -35.47 -9.12 1.31
CA ASN A 63 -34.57 -9.81 2.22
C ASN A 63 -33.80 -8.86 3.16
N VAL A 64 -34.08 -7.55 3.09
CA VAL A 64 -33.39 -6.55 3.92
C VAL A 64 -34.23 -6.18 5.13
N GLU A 65 -33.70 -6.46 6.31
CA GLU A 65 -34.31 -6.00 7.57
C GLU A 65 -33.78 -4.60 7.93
N LEU A 66 -34.66 -3.59 7.80
CA LEU A 66 -34.35 -2.22 8.19
C LEU A 66 -34.49 -2.06 9.70
N GLN A 67 -33.40 -1.70 10.37
CA GLN A 67 -33.41 -1.36 11.79
C GLN A 67 -33.43 0.16 11.98
N ASN A 68 -34.23 0.62 12.94
CA ASN A 68 -34.19 2.02 13.37
C ASN A 68 -32.90 2.27 14.16
N GLY A 69 -31.96 3.01 13.56
CA GLY A 69 -30.68 3.31 14.19
C GLY A 69 -29.82 4.26 13.35
N GLN A 70 -28.63 4.58 13.84
CA GLN A 70 -27.59 5.22 13.05
C GLN A 70 -26.85 4.17 12.22
N ASP A 71 -26.40 4.57 11.03
CA ASP A 71 -25.57 3.73 10.18
C ASP A 71 -24.28 3.35 10.92
N LYS A 72 -23.89 2.08 10.82
CA LYS A 72 -22.65 1.56 11.40
C LYS A 72 -21.68 1.23 10.27
N ALA A 73 -20.43 1.69 10.41
CA ALA A 73 -19.38 1.26 9.52
C ALA A 73 -19.14 -0.25 9.72
N ARG A 74 -19.23 -1.02 8.64
CA ARG A 74 -18.91 -2.44 8.62
C ARG A 74 -17.50 -2.62 8.07
N TRP A 75 -16.68 -3.37 8.78
CA TRP A 75 -15.35 -3.76 8.33
C TRP A 75 -15.45 -4.94 7.36
N THR A 76 -14.84 -4.86 6.18
CA THR A 76 -14.98 -5.90 5.14
C THR A 76 -13.84 -6.91 5.12
N LEU A 77 -12.81 -6.70 5.94
CA LEU A 77 -11.65 -7.58 6.01
C LEU A 77 -11.80 -8.68 7.08
N ASP A 78 -12.96 -8.79 7.75
CA ASP A 78 -13.28 -9.96 8.55
C ASP A 78 -14.75 -10.35 8.42
N ASP A 79 -15.06 -11.60 8.75
CA ASP A 79 -16.42 -12.15 8.67
C ASP A 79 -17.36 -11.52 9.71
N GLN A 80 -16.80 -10.96 10.78
CA GLN A 80 -17.57 -10.36 11.88
C GLN A 80 -18.09 -8.98 11.53
N GLY A 81 -17.54 -8.33 10.51
CA GLY A 81 -17.98 -7.00 10.10
C GLY A 81 -17.53 -5.89 11.05
N ILE A 82 -16.64 -6.18 12.02
CA ILE A 82 -16.31 -5.27 13.13
C ILE A 82 -14.83 -4.93 13.06
N PHE A 83 -14.53 -3.64 12.99
CA PHE A 83 -13.14 -3.20 13.01
C PHE A 83 -12.46 -3.60 14.33
N SER A 84 -11.33 -4.30 14.22
CA SER A 84 -10.42 -4.52 15.34
C SER A 84 -8.98 -4.27 14.91
N VAL A 85 -8.20 -3.65 15.80
CA VAL A 85 -6.76 -3.44 15.58
C VAL A 85 -6.03 -4.78 15.44
N ALA A 86 -6.43 -5.78 16.23
CA ALA A 86 -5.86 -7.11 16.20
C ALA A 86 -6.10 -7.80 14.84
N GLY A 87 -7.37 -7.87 14.37
CA GLY A 87 -7.70 -8.48 13.08
C GLY A 87 -7.06 -7.75 11.90
N THR A 88 -7.09 -6.41 11.91
CA THR A 88 -6.39 -5.59 10.91
C THR A 88 -4.89 -5.89 10.89
N ARG A 89 -4.26 -6.01 12.06
CA ARG A 89 -2.83 -6.30 12.16
C ARG A 89 -2.49 -7.70 11.62
N SER A 90 -3.28 -8.71 11.98
CA SER A 90 -3.10 -10.07 11.46
C SER A 90 -3.16 -10.11 9.93
N HIS A 91 -4.15 -9.46 9.32
CA HIS A 91 -4.22 -9.38 7.86
C HIS A 91 -3.03 -8.64 7.23
N ILE A 92 -2.58 -7.54 7.83
CA ILE A 92 -1.38 -6.83 7.35
C ILE A 92 -0.15 -7.73 7.44
N ASP A 93 0.01 -8.45 8.55
CA ASP A 93 1.15 -9.34 8.76
C ASP A 93 1.09 -10.53 7.79
N GLU A 94 -0.07 -11.15 7.57
CA GLU A 94 -0.27 -12.21 6.56
C GLU A 94 0.13 -11.74 5.15
N MET A 95 -0.29 -10.53 4.75
CA MET A 95 0.09 -9.98 3.44
C MET A 95 1.59 -9.63 3.35
N ARG A 96 2.24 -9.25 4.45
CA ARG A 96 3.65 -8.83 4.47
C ARG A 96 4.64 -9.97 4.68
N LEU A 97 4.24 -11.04 5.36
CA LEU A 97 5.09 -12.19 5.67
C LEU A 97 5.34 -13.06 4.45
N LEU A 98 4.46 -12.99 3.43
CA LEU A 98 4.68 -13.62 2.13
C LEU A 98 5.84 -13.00 1.32
N ASP A 99 6.35 -11.83 1.73
CA ASP A 99 7.26 -11.00 0.94
C ASP A 99 8.67 -10.83 1.59
N GLN A 100 9.01 -11.60 2.63
CA GLN A 100 10.32 -11.49 3.31
C GLN A 100 11.22 -12.71 3.12
N ASP A 101 11.95 -12.73 2.00
CA ASP A 101 13.09 -13.64 1.78
C ASP A 101 14.37 -13.23 2.53
N PHE A 102 14.39 -12.06 3.20
CA PHE A 102 15.57 -11.51 3.85
C PHE A 102 15.52 -11.62 5.38
N VAL A 103 16.10 -12.69 5.93
CA VAL A 103 16.36 -12.80 7.38
C VAL A 103 17.35 -11.70 7.78
N THR A 104 16.88 -10.74 8.57
CA THR A 104 17.73 -9.65 9.07
C THR A 104 18.68 -10.17 10.16
N ARG A 105 20.00 -10.16 9.90
CA ARG A 105 21.03 -10.52 10.90
C ARG A 105 21.64 -9.26 11.51
N TRP A 106 21.39 -9.03 12.80
CA TRP A 106 21.98 -7.91 13.53
C TRP A 106 23.42 -8.22 13.96
N CYS A 107 24.35 -7.27 13.78
CA CYS A 107 25.71 -7.39 14.28
C CYS A 107 25.82 -6.75 15.69
N PRO A 108 26.20 -7.49 16.75
CA PRO A 108 26.27 -6.95 18.11
C PRO A 108 27.44 -5.98 18.31
N PHE A 109 28.45 -6.03 17.43
CA PHE A 109 29.67 -5.22 17.54
C PHE A 109 29.52 -3.81 16.97
N VAL A 110 28.40 -3.49 16.32
CA VAL A 110 28.15 -2.15 15.76
C VAL A 110 27.03 -1.44 16.52
N PRO A 111 27.08 -0.10 16.63
CA PRO A 111 25.98 0.66 17.22
C PRO A 111 24.65 0.38 16.52
N ARG A 112 23.55 0.41 17.29
CA ARG A 112 22.18 0.14 16.79
C ARG A 112 21.82 0.95 15.54
N LYS A 113 22.28 2.21 15.46
CA LYS A 113 22.06 3.08 14.29
C LYS A 113 22.68 2.52 12.99
N VAL A 114 23.84 1.88 13.06
CA VAL A 114 24.53 1.27 11.90
C VAL A 114 23.75 0.06 11.43
N ASN A 115 23.35 -0.78 12.37
CA ASN A 115 22.45 -1.90 12.14
C ASN A 115 21.17 -1.44 11.40
N ILE A 116 20.46 -0.43 11.93
CA ILE A 116 19.24 0.10 11.31
C ILE A 116 19.52 0.65 9.91
N PHE A 117 20.65 1.34 9.73
CA PHE A 117 21.06 1.84 8.41
C PHE A 117 21.23 0.71 7.40
N VAL A 118 21.97 -0.35 7.74
CA VAL A 118 22.17 -1.53 6.89
C VAL A 118 20.84 -2.20 6.56
N TRP A 119 19.97 -2.40 7.55
CA TRP A 119 18.63 -2.95 7.33
C TRP A 119 17.82 -2.11 6.33
N ARG A 120 17.90 -0.78 6.41
CA ARG A 120 17.23 0.11 5.43
C ARG A 120 17.86 0.02 4.05
N VAL A 121 19.18 -0.19 3.94
CA VAL A 121 19.86 -0.42 2.66
C VAL A 121 19.36 -1.71 2.02
N MET A 122 19.28 -2.80 2.78
CA MET A 122 18.81 -4.11 2.29
C MET A 122 17.37 -4.05 1.75
N LEU A 123 16.52 -3.19 2.32
CA LEU A 123 15.13 -3.04 1.90
C LEU A 123 14.91 -2.00 0.79
N ASP A 124 15.96 -1.35 0.29
CA ASP A 124 15.87 -0.19 -0.61
C ASP A 124 15.04 0.97 -0.01
N ARG A 125 15.28 1.29 1.28
CA ARG A 125 14.49 2.26 2.08
C ARG A 125 15.27 3.44 2.62
N LEU A 126 16.45 3.73 2.08
CA LEU A 126 17.10 5.02 2.31
C LEU A 126 16.36 6.13 1.55
N PRO A 127 16.37 7.38 2.06
CA PRO A 127 15.61 8.49 1.50
C PRO A 127 16.39 9.16 0.36
N THR A 128 16.80 8.39 -0.65
CA THR A 128 17.45 8.96 -1.84
C THR A 128 16.41 9.62 -2.74
N LEU A 129 16.78 10.59 -3.58
CA LEU A 129 15.82 11.24 -4.48
C LEU A 129 15.07 10.23 -5.38
N TYR A 130 15.75 9.18 -5.84
CA TYR A 130 15.10 8.09 -6.56
C TYR A 130 13.98 7.41 -5.75
N ASN A 131 14.25 7.06 -4.49
CA ASN A 131 13.28 6.38 -3.63
C ASN A 131 12.16 7.31 -3.14
N LEU A 132 12.44 8.59 -2.98
CA LEU A 132 11.43 9.59 -2.66
C LEU A 132 10.47 9.81 -3.83
N SER A 133 10.99 9.91 -5.07
CA SER A 133 10.18 10.00 -6.29
C SER A 133 9.26 8.78 -6.46
N ARG A 134 9.78 7.56 -6.26
CA ARG A 134 8.97 6.32 -6.30
C ARG A 134 7.84 6.28 -5.27
N ARG A 135 7.91 7.09 -4.21
CA ARG A 135 6.87 7.20 -3.18
C ARG A 135 5.85 8.30 -3.48
N GLY A 136 5.89 8.90 -4.66
CA GLY A 136 4.94 9.92 -5.10
C GLY A 136 5.27 11.34 -4.64
N LEU A 137 6.50 11.58 -4.16
CA LEU A 137 6.96 12.96 -3.93
C LEU A 137 7.35 13.59 -5.27
N GLU A 138 6.87 14.81 -5.51
CA GLU A 138 7.27 15.61 -6.67
C GLU A 138 8.71 16.08 -6.49
N ILE A 139 9.61 15.60 -7.36
CA ILE A 139 11.03 15.91 -7.35
C ILE A 139 11.43 16.29 -8.77
N GLU A 140 12.00 17.49 -8.92
CA GLU A 140 12.37 18.04 -10.23
C GLU A 140 13.43 17.22 -10.96
N ALA A 141 14.42 16.71 -10.21
CA ALA A 141 15.47 15.86 -10.74
C ALA A 141 15.91 14.83 -9.70
N ILE A 142 16.06 13.58 -10.14
CA ILE A 142 16.57 12.47 -9.32
C ILE A 142 18.08 12.27 -9.47
N SER A 143 18.79 13.26 -10.01
CA SER A 143 20.24 13.18 -10.20
C SER A 143 20.97 13.25 -8.86
N CYS A 144 22.13 12.60 -8.77
CA CYS A 144 22.93 12.59 -7.56
C CYS A 144 23.46 13.99 -7.22
N PRO A 145 23.10 14.58 -6.06
CA PRO A 145 23.57 15.92 -5.69
C PRO A 145 25.06 15.92 -5.31
N CYS A 146 25.63 14.76 -4.97
CA CYS A 146 27.03 14.66 -4.54
C CYS A 146 28.02 14.74 -5.71
N CYS A 147 27.71 14.12 -6.85
CA CYS A 147 28.62 14.10 -8.01
C CYS A 147 28.03 14.74 -9.28
N GLY A 148 26.74 15.09 -9.28
CA GLY A 148 26.06 15.66 -10.44
C GLY A 148 25.87 14.68 -11.61
N THR A 149 26.21 13.41 -11.43
CA THR A 149 26.16 12.38 -12.48
C THR A 149 25.34 11.18 -12.02
N GLY A 150 24.56 10.60 -12.95
CA GLY A 150 23.70 9.46 -12.64
C GLY A 150 22.52 9.78 -11.73
N MET A 151 21.67 8.78 -11.51
CA MET A 151 20.53 8.87 -10.58
C MET A 151 20.99 8.63 -9.14
N GLU A 152 20.40 9.34 -8.18
CA GLU A 152 20.63 9.15 -6.75
C GLU A 152 19.91 7.87 -6.26
N THR A 153 20.46 6.72 -6.60
CA THR A 153 20.07 5.42 -6.05
C THR A 153 20.96 5.07 -4.85
N ILE A 154 20.54 4.11 -4.03
CA ILE A 154 21.34 3.63 -2.89
C ILE A 154 22.68 3.08 -3.38
N SER A 155 22.66 2.23 -4.41
CA SER A 155 23.86 1.67 -5.04
C SER A 155 24.82 2.77 -5.50
N HIS A 156 24.28 3.84 -6.09
CA HIS A 156 25.09 4.95 -6.53
C HIS A 156 25.71 5.71 -5.36
N VAL A 157 24.90 6.19 -4.42
CA VAL A 157 25.39 7.00 -3.28
C VAL A 157 26.37 6.22 -2.40
N LEU A 158 26.26 4.89 -2.31
CA LEU A 158 27.15 4.08 -1.48
C LEU A 158 28.36 3.53 -2.20
N PHE A 159 28.32 3.30 -3.52
CA PHE A 159 29.39 2.54 -4.20
C PHE A 159 29.87 3.16 -5.50
N THR A 160 28.98 3.59 -6.39
CA THR A 160 29.39 4.02 -7.74
C THR A 160 29.58 5.53 -7.90
N CYS A 161 29.08 6.34 -6.97
CA CYS A 161 29.31 7.78 -6.92
C CYS A 161 30.81 8.09 -6.75
N ASN A 162 31.32 9.09 -7.47
CA ASN A 162 32.72 9.49 -7.38
C ASN A 162 33.15 9.81 -5.93
N LEU A 163 32.31 10.53 -5.19
CA LEU A 163 32.56 10.83 -3.77
C LEU A 163 32.60 9.55 -2.93
N ALA A 164 31.70 8.60 -3.18
CA ALA A 164 31.69 7.31 -2.47
C ALA A 164 32.96 6.51 -2.76
N LYS A 165 33.39 6.45 -4.03
CA LYS A 165 34.64 5.78 -4.44
C LYS A 165 35.87 6.37 -3.72
N GLU A 166 35.94 7.69 -3.58
CA GLU A 166 37.01 8.36 -2.83
C GLU A 166 37.01 8.01 -1.33
N VAL A 167 35.82 7.97 -0.71
CA VAL A 167 35.68 7.58 0.70
C VAL A 167 36.11 6.12 0.89
N TRP A 168 35.66 5.21 0.03
CA TRP A 168 36.08 3.82 0.07
C TRP A 168 37.58 3.65 -0.13
N SER A 169 38.20 4.38 -1.06
CA SER A 169 39.64 4.35 -1.26
C SER A 169 40.41 4.67 0.03
N LYS A 170 39.95 5.68 0.79
CA LYS A 170 40.55 6.05 2.09
C LYS A 170 40.36 4.95 3.14
N ILE A 171 39.15 4.38 3.23
CA ILE A 171 38.84 3.30 4.20
C ILE A 171 39.66 2.05 3.90
N VAL A 172 39.69 1.63 2.64
CA VAL A 172 40.41 0.44 2.14
C VAL A 172 41.91 0.58 2.41
N ARG A 173 42.47 1.78 2.17
CA ARG A 173 43.87 2.10 2.52
C ARG A 173 44.12 2.03 4.03
N TRP A 174 43.18 2.53 4.84
CA TRP A 174 43.30 2.51 6.31
C TRP A 174 43.24 1.08 6.88
N CYS A 175 42.33 0.26 6.37
CA CYS A 175 42.18 -1.14 6.77
C CYS A 175 43.20 -2.08 6.14
N GLN A 176 44.03 -1.60 5.20
CA GLN A 176 45.02 -2.40 4.46
C GLN A 176 44.40 -3.62 3.74
N VAL A 177 43.19 -3.43 3.20
CA VAL A 177 42.48 -4.47 2.41
C VAL A 177 42.45 -4.08 0.94
N HIS A 178 42.15 -5.02 0.05
CA HIS A 178 41.84 -4.74 -1.35
C HIS A 178 40.35 -4.96 -1.58
N MET A 179 39.62 -3.88 -1.90
CA MET A 179 38.20 -3.93 -2.22
C MET A 179 38.02 -3.98 -3.74
N PRO A 180 37.28 -4.95 -4.30
CA PRO A 180 36.95 -4.96 -5.72
C PRO A 180 36.03 -3.79 -6.06
N GLU A 181 35.91 -3.47 -7.35
CA GLU A 181 34.86 -2.56 -7.80
C GLU A 181 33.50 -3.23 -7.55
N VAL A 182 32.70 -2.62 -6.67
CA VAL A 182 31.34 -3.07 -6.34
C VAL A 182 30.34 -2.05 -6.84
N GLY A 183 29.27 -2.52 -7.46
CA GLY A 183 28.16 -1.72 -7.96
C GLY A 183 26.94 -1.74 -7.06
N SER A 184 26.89 -2.64 -6.07
CA SER A 184 25.70 -2.86 -5.25
C SER A 184 26.03 -3.30 -3.82
N PHE A 185 25.06 -3.16 -2.93
CA PHE A 185 25.19 -3.65 -1.55
C PHE A 185 25.36 -5.17 -1.49
N ALA A 186 24.69 -5.92 -2.37
CA ALA A 186 24.79 -7.38 -2.44
C ALA A 186 26.22 -7.84 -2.81
N GLU A 187 26.84 -7.20 -3.80
CA GLU A 187 28.24 -7.45 -4.17
C GLU A 187 29.20 -7.12 -3.03
N TRP A 188 28.97 -5.99 -2.35
CA TRP A 188 29.76 -5.62 -1.18
C TRP A 188 29.66 -6.64 -0.04
N VAL A 189 28.45 -7.12 0.29
CA VAL A 189 28.25 -8.18 1.29
C VAL A 189 28.95 -9.47 0.86
N SER A 190 28.80 -9.88 -0.41
CA SER A 190 29.47 -11.06 -0.96
C SER A 190 30.98 -10.99 -0.78
N TRP A 191 31.59 -9.84 -1.09
CA TRP A 191 33.02 -9.60 -0.85
C TRP A 191 33.37 -9.69 0.63
N CYS A 192 32.62 -9.01 1.52
CA CYS A 192 32.89 -9.06 2.96
C CYS A 192 32.85 -10.49 3.54
N THR A 193 31.99 -11.36 3.01
CA THR A 193 31.92 -12.77 3.44
C THR A 193 33.08 -13.63 2.95
N GLN A 194 33.81 -13.19 1.93
CA GLN A 194 34.97 -13.88 1.37
C GLN A 194 36.30 -13.47 2.01
N VAL A 195 36.35 -12.32 2.70
CA VAL A 195 37.53 -11.87 3.43
C VAL A 195 37.72 -12.78 4.66
N PRO A 196 38.89 -13.43 4.84
CA PRO A 196 39.15 -14.25 6.02
C PRO A 196 38.97 -13.41 7.29
N ASN A 197 38.23 -13.91 8.28
CA ASN A 197 38.10 -13.26 9.58
C ASN A 197 39.50 -13.05 10.18
N VAL A 198 39.95 -11.79 10.29
CA VAL A 198 41.23 -11.42 10.93
C VAL A 198 41.15 -11.55 12.46
N ASN A 199 40.01 -11.95 13.03
CA ASN A 199 39.80 -12.01 14.48
C ASN A 199 39.89 -13.43 15.06
N ASN A 200 41.04 -14.08 14.86
CA ASN A 200 41.52 -15.13 15.77
C ASN A 200 42.90 -14.69 16.30
N SER A 201 42.91 -13.80 17.28
CA SER A 201 44.05 -13.48 18.15
C SER A 201 43.53 -12.96 19.47
#